data_AF-A0A2T3ZS73-F1
#
_entry.id   AF-A0A2T3ZS73-F1
#
_cell.length_a   1.000
_cell.length_b   1.000
_cell.length_c   1.000
_cell.angle_alpha   90.00
_cell.angle_beta   90.00
_cell.angle_gamma   90.00
#
_symmetry.space_group_name_H-M   'P 1'
#
loop_
_entity.id
_entity.type
_entity.pdbx_description
1 polymer ?
#
loop_
_entity_poly.entity_id
_entity_poly.type
_entity_poly.pdbx_seq_one_letter_code
_entity_poly.pdbx_strand_id
1 'polypeptide(L)'
;MNISKETVDSLLPRDEAALRAVLKTSYDTFLAKQEPEAVKKDEAHKRVQLNPSNDALKHAHKHYADNSSKFKKIREIFGEGSKYHPNQLVAKRFLPARGFCQKEPMYRLACKISDLQHLYNTGDLVMDPFDFIRWRIIKKVGSLLANPWDNPKSFIRTVVYKLADDSEHTGTKTYQDSVMRYAVLLSAAQRNHLGSYGHKSKNRKKTLKQKTLPYAVAAPRPRVKISRDDIVDSRPEASAAVAQPVQKRARLAAGPPIYAGVNAYRAGQKQQQRSQQRPKRN
;
A
#
# COMPACT_ATOMS: atom_id res chain seq x y z
N MET A 1 -32.24 40.31 6.90
CA MET A 1 -33.00 39.34 6.09
C MET A 1 -32.85 37.98 6.73
N ASN A 2 -33.88 37.52 7.46
CA ASN A 2 -33.88 36.20 8.10
C ASN A 2 -34.38 35.18 7.09
N ILE A 3 -33.47 34.34 6.59
CA ILE A 3 -33.84 33.16 5.80
C ILE A 3 -34.46 32.17 6.80
N SER A 4 -35.74 31.86 6.63
CA SER A 4 -36.47 30.93 7.50
C SER A 4 -35.86 29.53 7.41
N LYS A 5 -35.86 28.81 8.54
CA LYS A 5 -35.31 27.46 8.70
C LYS A 5 -35.88 26.48 7.66
N GLU A 6 -37.13 26.70 7.24
CA GLU A 6 -37.84 25.94 6.21
C GLU A 6 -37.26 26.13 4.80
N THR A 7 -36.63 27.27 4.50
CA THR A 7 -35.92 27.52 3.23
C THR A 7 -34.53 26.85 3.22
N VAL A 8 -33.95 26.59 4.40
CA VAL A 8 -32.68 25.86 4.53
C VAL A 8 -32.93 24.34 4.44
N ASP A 9 -34.02 23.86 5.02
CA ASP A 9 -34.39 22.43 4.99
C ASP A 9 -34.93 21.97 3.62
N SER A 10 -35.42 22.88 2.77
CA SER A 10 -35.80 22.58 1.39
C SER A 10 -34.60 22.47 0.41
N LEU A 11 -33.39 22.82 0.86
CA LEU A 11 -32.14 22.72 0.11
C LEU A 11 -31.34 21.43 0.41
N LEU A 12 -31.83 20.56 1.29
CA LEU A 12 -31.22 19.24 1.52
C LEU A 12 -31.83 18.19 0.58
N PRO A 13 -31.07 17.59 -0.36
CA PRO A 13 -31.65 16.77 -1.40
C PRO A 13 -32.24 15.46 -0.86
N ARG A 14 -33.49 15.18 -1.25
CA ARG A 14 -34.18 13.87 -1.12
C ARG A 14 -33.38 12.70 -1.73
N ASP A 15 -32.35 12.98 -2.53
CA ASP A 15 -31.44 12.03 -3.16
C ASP A 15 -30.31 11.50 -2.28
N GLU A 16 -30.14 12.01 -1.05
CA GLU A 16 -29.06 11.60 -0.14
C GLU A 16 -29.11 10.10 0.21
N ALA A 17 -30.32 9.58 0.49
CA ALA A 17 -30.55 8.17 0.81
C ALA A 17 -30.43 7.29 -0.44
N ALA A 18 -30.98 7.75 -1.58
CA ALA A 18 -30.88 7.06 -2.86
C ALA A 18 -29.42 6.94 -3.33
N LEU A 19 -28.63 8.01 -3.21
CA LEU A 19 -27.19 7.97 -3.53
C LEU A 19 -26.43 7.04 -2.59
N ARG A 20 -26.71 7.06 -1.28
CA ARG A 20 -26.09 6.11 -0.34
C ARG A 20 -26.44 4.66 -0.71
N ALA A 21 -27.70 4.39 -1.07
CA ALA A 21 -28.13 3.08 -1.53
C ALA A 21 -27.40 2.67 -2.82
N VAL A 22 -27.35 3.54 -3.84
CA VAL A 22 -26.63 3.30 -5.10
C VAL A 22 -25.13 3.04 -4.90
N LEU A 23 -24.49 3.75 -3.96
CA LEU A 23 -23.06 3.58 -3.69
C LEU A 23 -22.76 2.28 -2.92
N LYS A 24 -23.67 1.84 -2.04
CA LYS A 24 -23.57 0.56 -1.34
C LYS A 24 -23.82 -0.60 -2.31
N THR A 25 -24.91 -0.53 -3.10
CA THR A 25 -25.20 -1.54 -4.13
C THR A 25 -24.11 -1.63 -5.18
N SER A 26 -23.40 -0.53 -5.48
CA SER A 26 -22.25 -0.55 -6.39
C SER A 26 -21.09 -1.43 -5.90
N TYR A 27 -20.85 -1.54 -4.59
CA TYR A 27 -19.81 -2.42 -4.05
C TYR A 27 -20.29 -3.87 -3.95
N ASP A 28 -21.53 -4.09 -3.52
CA ASP A 28 -22.12 -5.44 -3.47
C ASP A 28 -22.19 -6.06 -4.88
N THR A 29 -22.57 -5.27 -5.88
CA THR A 29 -22.55 -5.66 -7.30
C THR A 29 -21.12 -5.95 -7.79
N PHE A 30 -20.12 -5.28 -7.24
CA PHE A 30 -18.72 -5.57 -7.55
C PHE A 30 -18.29 -6.91 -6.94
N LEU A 31 -18.61 -7.15 -5.66
CA LEU A 31 -18.28 -8.41 -4.98
C LEU A 31 -18.99 -9.61 -5.60
N ALA A 32 -20.21 -9.45 -6.11
CA ALA A 32 -20.91 -10.49 -6.85
C ALA A 32 -20.14 -11.02 -8.08
N LYS A 33 -19.16 -10.27 -8.59
CA LYS A 33 -18.29 -10.71 -9.71
C LYS A 33 -17.14 -11.62 -9.28
N GLN A 34 -16.89 -11.77 -7.97
CA GLN A 34 -15.80 -12.60 -7.45
C GLN A 34 -16.01 -14.09 -7.77
N GLU A 35 -17.19 -14.64 -7.48
CA GLU A 35 -17.49 -16.06 -7.70
C GLU A 35 -17.44 -16.45 -9.19
N PRO A 36 -18.05 -15.70 -10.12
CA PRO A 36 -17.90 -15.97 -11.56
C PRO A 36 -16.44 -15.95 -12.04
N GLU A 37 -15.59 -15.08 -11.47
CA GLU A 37 -14.16 -15.06 -11.82
C GLU A 37 -13.38 -16.23 -11.20
N ALA A 38 -13.78 -16.73 -10.04
CA ALA A 38 -13.20 -17.93 -9.44
C ALA A 38 -13.49 -19.18 -10.29
N VAL A 39 -14.73 -19.33 -10.77
CA VAL A 39 -15.12 -20.43 -11.68
C VAL A 39 -14.30 -20.39 -12.96
N LYS A 40 -14.16 -19.22 -13.60
CA LYS A 40 -13.31 -19.06 -14.79
C LYS A 40 -11.85 -19.41 -14.54
N LYS A 41 -11.31 -19.10 -13.36
CA LYS A 41 -9.94 -19.47 -12.97
C LYS A 41 -9.79 -20.99 -12.95
N ASP A 42 -10.73 -21.69 -12.33
CA ASP A 42 -10.69 -23.14 -12.18
C ASP A 42 -10.89 -23.86 -13.53
N GLU A 43 -11.78 -23.35 -14.39
CA GLU A 43 -11.94 -23.83 -15.77
C GLU A 43 -10.67 -23.62 -16.60
N ALA A 44 -10.06 -22.44 -16.52
CA ALA A 44 -8.82 -22.15 -17.22
C ALA A 44 -7.67 -23.03 -16.73
N HIS A 45 -7.62 -23.33 -15.42
CA HIS A 45 -6.64 -24.25 -14.85
C HIS A 45 -6.80 -25.67 -15.41
N LYS A 46 -8.04 -26.19 -15.47
CA LYS A 46 -8.33 -27.50 -16.09
C LYS A 46 -7.90 -27.54 -17.56
N ARG A 47 -8.15 -26.48 -18.33
CA ARG A 47 -7.73 -26.40 -19.74
C ARG A 47 -6.20 -26.40 -19.90
N VAL A 48 -5.47 -25.73 -19.00
CA VAL A 48 -4.00 -25.77 -18.99
C VAL A 48 -3.47 -27.15 -18.63
N GLN A 49 -4.11 -27.86 -17.69
CA GLN A 49 -3.72 -29.24 -17.35
C GLN A 49 -3.89 -30.20 -18.52
N LEU A 50 -4.97 -30.05 -19.30
CA LEU A 50 -5.21 -30.88 -20.48
C LEU A 50 -4.24 -30.56 -21.63
N ASN A 51 -3.81 -29.30 -21.78
CA ASN A 51 -2.92 -28.86 -22.85
C ASN A 51 -1.82 -27.93 -22.33
N PRO A 52 -0.78 -28.47 -21.66
CA PRO A 52 0.24 -27.65 -20.98
C PRO A 52 1.21 -26.95 -21.95
N SER A 53 1.25 -27.35 -23.22
CA SER A 53 2.11 -26.70 -24.24
C SER A 53 1.48 -25.45 -24.84
N ASN A 54 0.18 -25.20 -24.63
CA ASN A 54 -0.51 -24.06 -25.23
C ASN A 54 -0.34 -22.78 -24.39
N ASP A 55 0.42 -21.83 -24.91
CA ASP A 55 0.71 -20.57 -24.22
C ASP A 55 -0.51 -19.66 -24.08
N ALA A 56 -1.47 -19.69 -25.02
CA ALA A 56 -2.70 -18.91 -24.91
C ALA A 56 -3.53 -19.33 -23.69
N LEU A 57 -3.60 -20.64 -23.41
CA LEU A 57 -4.27 -21.17 -22.21
C LEU A 57 -3.55 -20.76 -20.93
N LYS A 58 -2.21 -20.77 -20.92
CA LYS A 58 -1.43 -20.28 -19.78
C LYS A 58 -1.68 -18.79 -19.52
N HIS A 59 -1.74 -17.98 -20.58
CA HIS A 59 -2.04 -16.56 -20.48
C HIS A 59 -3.45 -16.30 -19.94
N ALA A 60 -4.45 -17.05 -20.42
CA ALA A 60 -5.82 -16.97 -19.91
C ALA A 60 -5.89 -17.37 -18.42
N HIS A 61 -5.29 -18.51 -18.05
CA HIS A 61 -5.23 -18.94 -16.65
C HIS A 61 -4.55 -17.89 -15.76
N LYS A 62 -3.41 -17.33 -16.20
CA LYS A 62 -2.74 -16.25 -15.48
C LYS A 62 -3.65 -15.03 -15.32
N HIS A 63 -4.36 -14.61 -16.36
CA HIS A 63 -5.28 -13.49 -16.29
C HIS A 63 -6.37 -13.69 -15.22
N TYR A 64 -7.00 -14.86 -15.18
CA TYR A 64 -8.02 -15.17 -14.17
C TYR A 64 -7.44 -15.35 -12.77
N ALA A 65 -6.24 -15.93 -12.64
CA ALA A 65 -5.54 -16.04 -11.37
C ALA A 65 -5.17 -14.66 -10.80
N ASP A 66 -4.69 -13.75 -11.65
CA ASP A 66 -4.40 -12.36 -11.29
C ASP A 66 -5.68 -11.64 -10.85
N ASN A 67 -6.79 -11.81 -11.59
CA ASN A 67 -8.08 -11.23 -11.23
C ASN A 67 -8.60 -11.72 -9.87
N SER A 68 -8.56 -13.04 -9.64
CA SER A 68 -8.97 -13.65 -8.38
C SER A 68 -8.15 -13.10 -7.21
N SER A 69 -6.83 -12.96 -7.40
CA SER A 69 -5.93 -12.38 -6.40
C SER A 69 -6.28 -10.92 -6.08
N LYS A 70 -6.66 -10.13 -7.10
CA LYS A 70 -7.12 -8.75 -6.90
C LYS A 70 -8.41 -8.69 -6.08
N PHE A 71 -9.40 -9.52 -6.39
CA PHE A 71 -10.66 -9.58 -5.62
C PHE A 71 -10.39 -9.95 -4.16
N LYS A 72 -9.55 -10.95 -3.91
CA LYS A 72 -9.16 -11.34 -2.55
C LYS A 72 -8.54 -10.18 -1.79
N LYS A 73 -7.61 -9.44 -2.41
CA LYS A 73 -6.98 -8.28 -1.78
C LYS A 73 -7.96 -7.14 -1.51
N ILE A 74 -8.89 -6.90 -2.41
CA ILE A 74 -9.95 -5.89 -2.23
C ILE A 74 -10.84 -6.28 -1.04
N ARG A 75 -11.28 -7.54 -0.97
CA ARG A 75 -12.12 -8.04 0.14
C ARG A 75 -11.38 -8.01 1.47
N GLU A 76 -10.08 -8.27 1.49
CA GLU A 76 -9.26 -8.15 2.71
C GLU A 76 -9.32 -6.73 3.31
N ILE A 77 -9.37 -5.69 2.47
CA ILE A 77 -9.31 -4.29 2.92
C ILE A 77 -10.70 -3.65 3.07
N PHE A 78 -11.64 -3.98 2.18
CA PHE A 78 -12.96 -3.34 2.09
C PHE A 78 -14.11 -4.30 2.37
N GLY A 79 -13.84 -5.58 2.63
CA GLY A 79 -14.86 -6.61 2.85
C GLY A 79 -15.47 -6.56 4.24
N GLU A 80 -16.06 -7.69 4.63
CA GLU A 80 -16.73 -7.87 5.92
C GLU A 80 -15.79 -7.52 7.08
N GLY A 81 -16.25 -6.60 7.96
CA GLY A 81 -15.47 -6.08 9.07
C GLY A 81 -14.68 -4.79 8.79
N SER A 82 -14.61 -4.33 7.53
CA SER A 82 -14.00 -3.03 7.23
C SER A 82 -14.90 -1.89 7.70
N LYS A 83 -14.32 -0.92 8.40
CA LYS A 83 -14.99 0.32 8.81
C LYS A 83 -15.22 1.28 7.65
N TYR A 84 -14.59 1.04 6.50
CA TYR A 84 -14.47 2.00 5.42
C TYR A 84 -14.92 1.43 4.09
N HIS A 85 -15.78 2.20 3.41
CA HIS A 85 -16.19 1.95 2.05
C HIS A 85 -15.30 2.74 1.06
N PRO A 86 -14.93 2.22 -0.12
CA PRO A 86 -14.08 2.94 -1.08
C PRO A 86 -14.58 4.34 -1.46
N ASN A 87 -15.91 4.50 -1.57
CA ASN A 87 -16.53 5.79 -1.89
C ASN A 87 -16.50 6.81 -0.73
N GLN A 88 -16.08 6.42 0.48
CA GLN A 88 -15.89 7.32 1.63
C GLN A 88 -14.48 7.96 1.67
N LEU A 89 -13.67 7.78 0.63
CA LEU A 89 -12.37 8.44 0.53
C LEU A 89 -12.46 9.94 0.21
N VAL A 90 -13.54 10.37 -0.44
CA VAL A 90 -13.74 11.76 -0.85
C VAL A 90 -15.15 12.20 -0.48
N ALA A 91 -15.33 13.51 -0.29
CA ALA A 91 -16.67 14.05 -0.06
C ALA A 91 -17.59 13.78 -1.25
N LYS A 92 -18.89 13.55 -0.98
CA LYS A 92 -19.90 13.18 -1.99
C LYS A 92 -19.91 14.12 -3.20
N ARG A 93 -19.77 15.44 -2.99
CA ARG A 93 -19.77 16.44 -4.08
C ARG A 93 -18.65 16.22 -5.10
N PHE A 94 -17.55 15.61 -4.68
CA PHE A 94 -16.38 15.32 -5.51
C PHE A 94 -16.34 13.89 -6.02
N LEU A 95 -17.26 13.03 -5.58
CA LEU A 95 -17.29 11.64 -5.97
C LEU A 95 -17.58 11.54 -7.48
N PRO A 96 -16.77 10.81 -8.27
CA PRO A 96 -17.07 10.57 -9.67
C PRO A 96 -18.41 9.85 -9.85
N ALA A 97 -19.07 10.02 -11.01
CA ALA A 97 -20.40 9.43 -11.27
C ALA A 97 -20.43 7.90 -11.07
N ARG A 98 -19.39 7.18 -11.54
CA ARG A 98 -19.23 5.72 -11.35
C ARG A 98 -18.55 5.33 -10.03
N GLY A 99 -18.32 6.28 -9.13
CA GLY A 99 -17.56 6.09 -7.88
C GLY A 99 -16.14 5.54 -8.08
N PHE A 100 -15.64 4.90 -7.03
CA PHE A 100 -14.37 4.19 -6.97
C PHE A 100 -14.52 2.67 -6.96
N CYS A 101 -15.74 2.12 -6.91
CA CYS A 101 -16.03 0.69 -6.85
C CYS A 101 -15.78 -0.04 -8.20
N GLN A 102 -14.54 0.01 -8.67
CA GLN A 102 -14.06 -0.61 -9.89
C GLN A 102 -12.79 -1.41 -9.58
N LYS A 103 -12.61 -2.57 -10.24
CA LYS A 103 -11.54 -3.54 -9.94
C LYS A 103 -10.15 -2.91 -9.79
N GLU A 104 -9.69 -2.20 -10.82
CA GLU A 104 -8.32 -1.67 -10.84
C GLU A 104 -8.10 -0.52 -9.83
N PRO A 105 -8.97 0.50 -9.74
CA PRO A 105 -8.86 1.52 -8.69
C PRO A 105 -8.89 0.95 -7.27
N MET A 106 -9.82 0.04 -6.99
CA MET A 106 -9.94 -0.58 -5.66
C MET A 106 -8.73 -1.43 -5.32
N TYR A 107 -8.24 -2.24 -6.26
CA TYR A 107 -7.07 -3.07 -6.03
C TYR A 107 -5.84 -2.22 -5.72
N ARG A 108 -5.56 -1.19 -6.52
CA ARG A 108 -4.43 -0.29 -6.26
C ARG A 108 -4.54 0.42 -4.92
N LEU A 109 -5.76 0.84 -4.56
CA LEU A 109 -6.03 1.46 -3.28
C LEU A 109 -5.84 0.48 -2.12
N ALA A 110 -6.31 -0.77 -2.26
CA ALA A 110 -6.14 -1.83 -1.27
C ALA A 110 -4.65 -2.15 -1.05
N CYS A 111 -3.82 -2.16 -2.10
CA CYS A 111 -2.37 -2.31 -1.96
C CYS A 111 -1.76 -1.16 -1.14
N LYS A 112 -2.13 0.09 -1.44
CA LYS A 112 -1.65 1.27 -0.68
C LYS A 112 -2.07 1.21 0.79
N ILE A 113 -3.33 0.90 1.06
CA ILE A 113 -3.84 0.79 2.44
C ILE A 113 -3.11 -0.33 3.17
N SER A 114 -2.88 -1.47 2.53
CA SER A 114 -2.13 -2.57 3.16
C SER A 114 -0.69 -2.19 3.51
N ASP A 115 -0.03 -1.37 2.69
CA ASP A 115 1.29 -0.84 3.00
C ASP A 115 1.25 0.14 4.18
N LEU A 116 0.24 1.03 4.23
CA LEU A 116 0.08 1.95 5.34
C LEU A 116 -0.34 1.26 6.64
N GLN A 117 -1.16 0.21 6.58
CA GLN A 117 -1.50 -0.63 7.72
C GLN A 117 -0.26 -1.29 8.30
N HIS A 118 0.69 -1.73 7.45
CA HIS A 118 1.96 -2.24 7.94
C HIS A 118 2.72 -1.17 8.73
N LEU A 119 2.88 0.04 8.17
CA LEU A 119 3.54 1.15 8.88
C LEU A 119 2.82 1.57 10.17
N TYR A 120 1.49 1.52 10.17
CA TYR A 120 0.68 1.82 11.35
C TYR A 120 0.94 0.80 12.46
N ASN A 121 0.96 -0.49 12.09
CA ASN A 121 1.21 -1.58 13.03
C ASN A 121 2.66 -1.61 13.57
N THR A 122 3.64 -1.14 12.78
CA THR A 122 5.04 -0.99 13.25
C THR A 122 5.27 0.29 14.05
N GLY A 123 4.30 1.20 14.10
CA GLY A 123 4.40 2.49 14.79
C GLY A 123 5.11 3.60 14.00
N ASP A 124 5.44 3.37 12.72
CA ASP A 124 6.05 4.38 11.85
C ASP A 124 5.02 5.36 11.26
N LEU A 125 3.76 4.96 11.20
CA LEU A 125 2.63 5.81 10.87
C LEU A 125 1.73 5.97 12.09
N VAL A 126 1.61 7.20 12.61
CA VAL A 126 0.79 7.49 13.79
C VAL A 126 -0.71 7.61 13.45
N MET A 127 -1.02 8.03 12.23
CA MET A 127 -2.39 8.29 11.78
C MET A 127 -3.03 7.01 11.20
N ASP A 128 -4.35 6.86 11.34
CA ASP A 128 -5.07 5.77 10.69
C ASP A 128 -4.77 5.74 9.17
N PRO A 129 -4.53 4.56 8.56
CA PRO A 129 -4.21 4.42 7.15
C PRO A 129 -5.18 5.10 6.18
N PHE A 130 -6.49 5.05 6.46
CA PHE A 130 -7.50 5.68 5.61
C PHE A 130 -7.48 7.19 5.77
N ASP A 131 -7.35 7.69 6.99
CA ASP A 131 -7.26 9.13 7.25
C ASP A 131 -5.99 9.74 6.66
N PHE A 132 -4.89 9.01 6.74
CA PHE A 132 -3.65 9.41 6.07
C PHE A 132 -3.86 9.55 4.55
N ILE A 133 -4.47 8.56 3.89
CA ILE A 133 -4.79 8.65 2.46
C ILE A 133 -5.72 9.82 2.15
N ARG A 134 -6.81 9.99 2.92
CA ARG A 134 -7.75 11.11 2.74
C ARG A 134 -7.02 12.45 2.81
N TRP A 135 -6.16 12.61 3.81
CA TRP A 135 -5.35 13.82 3.99
C TRP A 135 -4.41 14.06 2.80
N ARG A 136 -3.70 13.03 2.33
CA ARG A 136 -2.83 13.14 1.15
C ARG A 136 -3.61 13.48 -0.11
N ILE A 137 -4.80 12.91 -0.31
CA ILE A 137 -5.68 13.25 -1.43
C ILE A 137 -6.06 14.73 -1.37
N ILE A 138 -6.52 15.23 -0.21
CA ILE A 138 -6.92 16.64 -0.04
C ILE A 138 -5.74 17.58 -0.33
N LYS A 139 -4.56 17.30 0.23
CA LYS A 139 -3.35 18.09 -0.02
C LYS A 139 -2.97 18.09 -1.50
N LYS A 140 -3.04 16.94 -2.15
CA LYS A 140 -2.68 16.83 -3.56
C LYS A 140 -3.68 17.53 -4.47
N VAL A 141 -4.97 17.35 -4.22
CA VAL A 141 -6.04 18.05 -4.94
C VAL A 141 -5.88 19.56 -4.80
N GLY A 142 -5.67 20.06 -3.57
CA GLY A 142 -5.45 21.49 -3.33
C GLY A 142 -4.26 22.06 -4.11
N SER A 143 -3.20 21.28 -4.33
CA SER A 143 -2.05 21.71 -5.15
C SER A 143 -2.32 21.75 -6.66
N LEU A 144 -3.41 21.13 -7.13
CA LEU A 144 -3.77 21.05 -8.55
C LEU A 144 -4.88 22.01 -8.95
N LEU A 145 -5.61 22.56 -7.97
CA LEU A 145 -6.66 23.54 -8.23
C LEU A 145 -6.03 24.92 -8.36
N ALA A 146 -6.42 25.65 -9.41
CA ALA A 146 -6.05 27.05 -9.56
C ALA A 146 -6.80 27.89 -8.52
N ASN A 147 -8.10 27.63 -8.32
CA ASN A 147 -8.91 28.27 -7.30
C ASN A 147 -9.42 27.26 -6.25
N PRO A 148 -9.47 27.62 -4.96
CA PRO A 148 -9.95 26.74 -3.90
C PRO A 148 -11.40 26.22 -4.06
N TRP A 149 -12.21 26.93 -4.85
CA TRP A 149 -13.62 26.64 -5.08
C TRP A 149 -13.88 25.71 -6.27
N ASP A 150 -12.85 25.45 -7.08
CA ASP A 150 -12.94 24.61 -8.27
C ASP A 150 -13.29 23.16 -7.90
N ASN A 151 -13.99 22.47 -8.80
CA ASN A 151 -14.43 21.10 -8.58
C ASN A 151 -13.41 20.08 -9.14
N PRO A 152 -12.73 19.29 -8.28
CA PRO A 152 -11.76 18.28 -8.70
C PRO A 152 -12.35 17.01 -9.31
N LYS A 153 -13.69 16.89 -9.44
CA LYS A 153 -14.38 15.67 -9.86
C LYS A 153 -13.86 15.06 -11.18
N SER A 154 -13.36 15.88 -12.10
CA SER A 154 -12.79 15.42 -13.38
C SER A 154 -11.49 14.62 -13.22
N PHE A 155 -10.64 14.99 -12.25
CA PHE A 155 -9.29 14.41 -12.09
C PHE A 155 -9.07 13.69 -10.75
N ILE A 156 -10.02 13.76 -9.82
CA ILE A 156 -9.90 13.13 -8.49
C ILE A 156 -9.63 11.63 -8.57
N ARG A 157 -10.23 10.93 -9.54
CA ARG A 157 -9.97 9.51 -9.78
C ARG A 157 -8.51 9.26 -10.14
N THR A 158 -7.95 10.10 -10.99
CA THR A 158 -6.55 10.04 -11.39
C THR A 158 -5.63 10.31 -10.20
N VAL A 159 -5.97 11.28 -9.34
CA VAL A 159 -5.22 11.54 -8.10
C VAL A 159 -5.21 10.30 -7.21
N VAL A 160 -6.38 9.73 -6.87
CA VAL A 160 -6.45 8.53 -6.01
C VAL A 160 -5.68 7.36 -6.64
N TYR A 161 -5.80 7.18 -7.95
CA TYR A 161 -5.12 6.12 -8.68
C TYR A 161 -3.60 6.27 -8.69
N LYS A 162 -3.08 7.48 -8.97
CA LYS A 162 -1.64 7.76 -9.18
C LYS A 162 -0.90 8.30 -7.96
N LEU A 163 -1.57 8.48 -6.82
CA LEU A 163 -1.01 9.14 -5.63
C LEU A 163 0.38 8.64 -5.20
N ALA A 164 0.64 7.33 -5.34
CA ALA A 164 1.90 6.68 -4.93
C ALA A 164 2.72 6.11 -6.10
N ASP A 165 2.32 6.40 -7.33
CA ASP A 165 2.98 5.86 -8.52
C ASP A 165 4.37 6.49 -8.68
N ASP A 166 5.30 5.75 -9.29
CA ASP A 166 6.56 6.32 -9.78
C ASP A 166 6.31 6.84 -11.18
N SER A 167 6.31 8.15 -11.35
CA SER A 167 6.17 8.75 -12.67
C SER A 167 7.54 9.16 -13.19
N GLU A 168 8.19 8.26 -13.93
CA GLU A 168 9.42 8.59 -14.66
C GLU A 168 9.13 9.56 -15.82
N HIS A 169 7.92 9.51 -16.39
CA HIS A 169 7.49 10.35 -17.51
C HIS A 169 6.90 11.69 -17.02
N THR A 170 7.39 12.79 -17.58
CA THR A 170 7.17 14.19 -17.16
C THR A 170 5.69 14.57 -17.01
N GLY A 171 4.80 14.08 -17.88
CA GLY A 171 3.35 14.36 -17.81
C GLY A 171 2.58 13.62 -16.70
N THR A 172 3.19 12.62 -16.06
CA THR A 172 2.53 11.80 -15.02
C THR A 172 2.89 12.21 -13.58
N LYS A 173 3.91 13.07 -13.42
CA LYS A 173 4.35 13.65 -12.12
C LYS A 173 3.32 14.55 -11.47
N THR A 174 2.43 15.12 -12.27
CA THR A 174 1.38 16.03 -11.82
C THR A 174 0.54 15.43 -10.70
N TYR A 175 0.24 14.13 -10.72
CA TYR A 175 -0.63 13.48 -9.73
C TYR A 175 0.10 12.72 -8.62
N GLN A 176 1.43 12.64 -8.69
CA GLN A 176 2.24 11.94 -7.69
C GLN A 176 2.34 12.77 -6.41
N ASP A 177 2.27 12.08 -5.27
CA ASP A 177 2.51 12.63 -3.96
C ASP A 177 3.81 12.04 -3.39
N SER A 178 4.80 12.91 -3.11
CA SER A 178 6.13 12.47 -2.67
C SER A 178 6.11 11.77 -1.32
N VAL A 179 5.29 12.26 -0.38
CA VAL A 179 5.13 11.67 0.95
C VAL A 179 4.46 10.32 0.86
N MET A 180 3.40 10.19 0.05
CA MET A 180 2.72 8.92 -0.17
C MET A 180 3.64 7.89 -0.87
N ARG A 181 4.39 8.33 -1.89
CA ARG A 181 5.39 7.47 -2.56
C ARG A 181 6.42 6.97 -1.56
N TYR A 182 6.93 7.87 -0.72
CA TYR A 182 7.92 7.53 0.29
C TYR A 182 7.37 6.55 1.33
N ALA A 183 6.15 6.75 1.84
CA ALA A 183 5.51 5.82 2.77
C ALA A 183 5.38 4.41 2.19
N VAL A 184 4.91 4.30 0.94
CA VAL A 184 4.83 3.01 0.25
C VAL A 184 6.20 2.35 0.07
N LEU A 185 7.24 3.14 -0.25
CA LEU A 185 8.61 2.64 -0.35
C LEU A 185 9.18 2.20 1.00
N LEU A 186 8.84 2.89 2.10
CA LEU A 186 9.24 2.54 3.45
C LEU A 186 8.62 1.19 3.86
N SER A 187 7.30 1.01 3.66
CA SER A 187 6.64 -0.28 3.89
C SER A 187 7.29 -1.39 3.07
N ALA A 188 7.52 -1.14 1.77
CA ALA A 188 8.14 -2.12 0.89
C ALA A 188 9.57 -2.49 1.32
N ALA A 189 10.32 -1.55 1.91
CA ALA A 189 11.64 -1.81 2.47
C ALA A 189 11.56 -2.71 3.71
N GLN A 190 10.65 -2.40 4.64
CA GLN A 190 10.44 -3.20 5.85
C GLN A 190 9.98 -4.63 5.54
N ARG A 191 9.15 -4.79 4.51
CA ARG A 191 8.62 -6.08 4.05
C ARG A 191 9.53 -6.81 3.05
N ASN A 192 10.71 -6.27 2.73
CA ASN A 192 11.62 -6.81 1.70
C ASN A 192 10.98 -6.99 0.30
N HIS A 193 10.02 -6.14 -0.06
CA HIS A 193 9.30 -6.16 -1.34
C HIS A 193 9.59 -4.95 -2.24
N LEU A 194 10.72 -4.27 -2.04
CA LEU A 194 11.13 -3.12 -2.87
C LEU A 194 11.16 -3.41 -4.38
N GLY A 195 11.40 -4.67 -4.76
CA GLY A 195 11.43 -5.12 -6.15
C GLY A 195 10.12 -4.91 -6.92
N SER A 196 8.98 -4.84 -6.23
CA SER A 196 7.66 -4.64 -6.85
C SER A 196 7.42 -3.22 -7.35
N TYR A 197 8.25 -2.26 -6.95
CA TYR A 197 8.03 -0.82 -7.17
C TYR A 197 8.98 -0.20 -8.20
N GLY A 198 9.44 -0.99 -9.17
CA GLY A 198 10.21 -0.51 -10.34
C GLY A 198 11.74 -0.65 -10.21
N HIS A 199 12.43 -0.34 -11.32
CA HIS A 199 13.85 -0.61 -11.51
C HIS A 199 14.75 0.06 -10.45
N LYS A 200 15.88 -0.58 -10.16
CA LYS A 200 16.83 -0.19 -9.11
C LYS A 200 17.56 1.11 -9.49
N SER A 201 16.89 2.26 -9.45
CA SER A 201 17.56 3.56 -9.52
C SER A 201 18.61 3.64 -8.39
N LYS A 202 19.86 3.94 -8.75
CA LYS A 202 21.02 4.02 -7.85
C LYS A 202 20.81 5.00 -6.68
N ASN A 203 19.84 5.90 -6.77
CA ASN A 203 19.52 6.90 -5.74
C ASN A 203 18.46 6.46 -4.72
N ARG A 204 17.77 5.33 -4.92
CA ARG A 204 16.64 4.91 -4.07
C ARG A 204 17.03 4.58 -2.62
N LYS A 205 18.28 4.14 -2.41
CA LYS A 205 18.85 3.92 -1.07
C LYS A 205 19.19 5.22 -0.33
N LYS A 206 19.32 6.36 -1.02
CA LYS A 206 19.59 7.66 -0.39
C LYS A 206 18.31 8.24 0.22
N THR A 207 17.16 8.05 -0.43
CA THR A 207 15.86 8.56 0.05
C THR A 207 15.37 7.83 1.30
N LEU A 208 15.64 6.52 1.42
CA LEU A 208 15.29 5.68 2.58
C LEU A 208 16.22 5.83 3.80
N LYS A 209 17.19 6.77 3.79
CA LYS A 209 18.04 7.05 4.96
C LYS A 209 17.33 7.86 6.04
N GLN A 210 16.21 8.50 5.72
CA GLN A 210 15.31 9.02 6.74
C GLN A 210 14.57 7.82 7.36
N LYS A 211 14.62 7.64 8.68
CA LYS A 211 13.89 6.56 9.37
C LYS A 211 12.44 6.93 9.65
N THR A 212 12.07 8.19 9.44
CA THR A 212 10.79 8.77 9.85
C THR A 212 10.15 9.45 8.65
N LEU A 213 8.83 9.28 8.52
CA LEU A 213 8.04 10.13 7.63
C LEU A 213 8.26 11.60 8.02
N PRO A 214 8.27 12.56 7.07
CA PRO A 214 8.60 13.96 7.33
C PRO A 214 7.56 14.72 8.19
N TYR A 215 6.76 14.02 9.00
CA TYR A 215 5.80 14.58 9.93
C TYR A 215 5.79 13.78 11.24
N ALA A 216 6.94 13.77 11.93
CA ALA A 216 6.94 13.59 13.37
C ALA A 216 6.78 14.99 13.98
N VAL A 217 5.55 15.38 14.28
CA VAL A 217 5.33 16.49 15.21
C VAL A 217 5.82 15.98 16.56
N ALA A 218 7.05 16.36 16.91
CA ALA A 218 7.56 16.17 18.26
C ALA A 218 6.65 16.99 19.18
N ALA A 219 5.71 16.33 19.85
CA ALA A 219 5.04 16.93 21.00
C ALA A 219 6.15 17.30 22.00
N PRO A 220 6.27 18.57 22.42
CA PRO A 220 7.28 18.94 23.39
C PRO A 220 6.89 18.32 24.73
N ARG A 221 7.59 17.26 25.15
CA ARG A 221 7.53 16.82 26.54
C ARG A 221 8.18 17.93 27.39
N PRO A 222 7.51 18.49 28.41
CA PRO A 222 8.15 19.45 29.29
C PRO A 222 9.31 18.74 30.02
N ARG A 223 10.54 19.13 29.71
CA ARG A 223 11.71 18.77 30.52
C ARG A 223 11.62 19.57 31.81
N VAL A 224 11.28 18.90 32.90
CA VAL A 224 11.53 19.42 34.25
C VAL A 224 13.04 19.59 34.38
N LYS A 225 13.49 20.84 34.52
CA LYS A 225 14.88 21.16 34.87
C LYS A 225 15.02 20.91 36.37
N ILE A 226 15.60 19.77 36.74
CA ILE A 226 16.15 19.61 38.09
C ILE A 226 17.51 20.30 38.07
N SER A 227 17.63 21.38 38.85
CA SER A 227 18.87 22.15 39.01
C SER A 227 19.90 21.29 39.72
N ARG A 228 21.15 21.45 39.30
CA ARG A 228 22.30 20.64 39.68
C ARG A 228 23.11 21.41 40.71
N ASP A 229 22.64 21.45 41.94
CA ASP A 229 23.42 21.80 43.12
C ASP A 229 22.93 20.88 44.24
N ASP A 230 23.64 19.77 44.42
CA ASP A 230 23.97 19.20 45.74
C ASP A 230 24.47 17.74 45.61
N ILE A 231 25.71 17.57 46.06
CA ILE A 231 26.29 16.40 46.75
C ILE A 231 27.13 15.38 45.94
N VAL A 232 28.44 15.64 46.00
CA VAL A 232 29.57 14.78 46.44
C VAL A 232 29.75 13.38 45.83
N ASP A 233 30.78 13.30 44.98
CA ASP A 233 31.95 12.42 45.02
C ASP A 233 31.84 11.02 45.66
N SER A 234 32.00 9.98 44.83
CA SER A 234 32.69 8.72 45.17
C SER A 234 32.83 7.84 43.92
N ARG A 235 34.04 7.80 43.36
CA ARG A 235 34.53 6.83 42.38
C ARG A 235 35.08 5.60 43.14
N PRO A 236 34.94 4.38 42.59
CA PRO A 236 36.17 3.70 42.20
C PRO A 236 36.09 2.99 40.83
N GLU A 237 37.26 2.85 40.22
CA GLU A 237 37.55 2.15 38.98
C GLU A 237 37.40 0.63 39.07
N ALA A 238 36.97 0.00 37.97
CA ALA A 238 37.39 -1.37 37.61
C ALA A 238 37.19 -1.65 36.10
N SER A 239 38.31 -1.69 35.40
CA SER A 239 38.75 -2.63 34.35
C SER A 239 37.87 -3.07 33.16
N ALA A 240 38.52 -3.00 32.00
CA ALA A 240 38.19 -3.52 30.69
C ALA A 240 37.67 -4.97 30.63
N ALA A 241 36.64 -5.21 29.82
CA ALA A 241 36.35 -6.51 29.23
C ALA A 241 35.30 -6.42 28.09
N VAL A 242 35.71 -6.96 26.93
CA VAL A 242 34.90 -7.74 25.98
C VAL A 242 34.16 -6.99 24.85
N ALA A 243 34.80 -7.09 23.68
CA ALA A 243 34.23 -7.04 22.35
C ALA A 243 33.15 -8.12 22.11
N GLN A 244 32.30 -7.89 21.09
CA GLN A 244 31.30 -8.77 20.44
C GLN A 244 29.83 -8.50 20.83
N PRO A 245 28.98 -8.23 19.81
CA PRO A 245 28.06 -9.29 19.39
C PRO A 245 27.87 -9.36 17.86
N VAL A 246 28.78 -10.06 17.15
CA VAL A 246 28.56 -10.47 15.74
C VAL A 246 27.88 -11.85 15.63
N GLN A 247 27.61 -12.54 16.74
CA GLN A 247 27.18 -13.96 16.70
C GLN A 247 25.68 -14.24 16.91
N LYS A 248 24.80 -13.23 16.96
CA LYS A 248 23.34 -13.47 17.10
C LYS A 248 22.56 -13.67 15.78
N ARG A 249 23.20 -13.58 14.60
CA ARG A 249 22.52 -13.76 13.30
C ARG A 249 22.60 -15.16 12.68
N ALA A 250 23.35 -16.10 13.27
CA ALA A 250 23.61 -17.41 12.66
C ALA A 250 22.68 -18.55 13.15
N ARG A 251 21.68 -18.30 14.00
CA ARG A 251 20.87 -19.37 14.62
C ARG A 251 19.36 -19.33 14.38
N LEU A 252 18.86 -18.54 13.43
CA LEU A 252 17.42 -18.52 13.09
C LEU A 252 17.09 -19.12 11.71
N ALA A 253 18.02 -19.84 11.08
CA ALA A 253 17.78 -20.56 9.82
C ALA A 253 17.67 -22.06 10.07
N ALA A 254 16.63 -22.49 10.77
CA ALA A 254 16.25 -23.90 10.89
C ALA A 254 14.73 -24.03 10.76
N GLY A 255 14.24 -23.80 9.54
CA GLY A 255 12.88 -24.09 9.12
C GLY A 255 12.87 -24.19 7.60
N PRO A 256 12.29 -25.24 6.99
CA PRO A 256 12.21 -25.35 5.55
C PRO A 256 11.38 -24.19 4.99
N PRO A 257 11.87 -23.43 3.99
CA PRO A 257 11.12 -22.31 3.43
C PRO A 257 9.90 -22.84 2.67
N ILE A 258 8.70 -22.57 3.19
CA ILE A 258 7.42 -23.03 2.63
C ILE A 258 7.12 -22.42 1.24
N TYR A 259 7.86 -21.40 0.78
CA TYR A 259 7.84 -20.98 -0.63
C TYR A 259 9.07 -20.12 -0.96
N ALA A 260 10.11 -20.73 -1.50
CA ALA A 260 11.27 -20.00 -2.03
C ALA A 260 10.98 -19.63 -3.49
N GLY A 261 10.49 -18.40 -3.72
CA GLY A 261 9.99 -17.94 -5.01
C GLY A 261 10.96 -18.09 -6.21
N VAL A 262 10.48 -17.71 -7.40
CA VAL A 262 11.08 -17.99 -8.73
C VAL A 262 12.59 -17.70 -8.85
N ASN A 263 13.16 -16.78 -8.06
CA ASN A 263 14.59 -16.49 -8.05
C ASN A 263 15.44 -17.60 -7.39
N ALA A 264 14.94 -18.26 -6.34
CA ALA A 264 15.61 -19.40 -5.72
C ALA A 264 15.59 -20.62 -6.66
N TYR A 265 14.47 -20.82 -7.37
CA TYR A 265 14.35 -21.86 -8.40
C TYR A 265 15.35 -21.66 -9.56
N ARG A 266 15.48 -20.42 -10.07
CA ARG A 266 16.49 -20.09 -11.10
C ARG A 266 17.92 -20.24 -10.60
N ALA A 267 18.18 -19.95 -9.33
CA ALA A 267 19.51 -20.14 -8.73
C ALA A 267 19.86 -21.65 -8.63
N GLY A 268 18.90 -22.48 -8.22
CA GLY A 268 19.07 -23.94 -8.16
C GLY A 268 19.37 -24.56 -9.53
N GLN A 269 18.66 -24.13 -10.57
CA GLN A 269 18.91 -24.59 -11.95
C GLN A 269 20.33 -24.26 -12.46
N LYS A 270 20.84 -23.05 -12.18
CA LYS A 270 22.22 -22.68 -12.54
C LYS A 270 23.27 -23.48 -11.77
N GLN A 271 22.96 -23.85 -10.53
CA GLN A 271 23.87 -24.62 -9.69
C GLN A 271 23.95 -26.07 -10.15
N GLN A 272 22.81 -26.67 -10.53
CA GLN A 272 22.74 -28.01 -11.12
C GLN A 272 23.50 -28.10 -12.46
N GLN A 273 23.36 -27.11 -13.33
CA GLN A 273 24.10 -27.04 -14.60
C GLN A 273 25.62 -26.92 -14.38
N ARG A 274 26.07 -26.22 -13.33
CA ARG A 274 27.50 -26.12 -12.98
C ARG A 274 28.07 -27.41 -12.41
N SER A 275 27.29 -28.17 -11.64
CA SER A 275 27.74 -29.47 -11.12
C SER A 275 27.85 -30.56 -12.20
N GLN A 276 27.09 -30.46 -13.30
CA GLN A 276 27.21 -31.38 -14.43
C GLN A 276 28.40 -31.07 -15.37
N GLN A 277 29.03 -29.91 -15.24
CA GLN A 277 30.20 -29.51 -16.04
C GLN A 277 31.56 -29.74 -15.38
N ARG A 278 31.61 -30.37 -14.19
CA ARG A 278 32.90 -30.75 -13.58
C ARG A 278 33.39 -32.06 -14.23
N PRO A 279 34.49 -32.06 -15.00
CA PRO A 279 35.05 -33.31 -15.51
C PRO A 279 35.64 -34.10 -14.33
N LYS A 280 35.45 -35.42 -14.36
CA LYS A 280 36.17 -36.35 -13.48
C LYS A 280 37.67 -36.16 -13.72
N ARG A 281 38.38 -35.64 -12.72
CA ARG A 281 39.85 -35.70 -12.70
C ARG A 281 40.24 -37.14 -12.41
N ASN A 282 40.93 -37.76 -13.37
CA ASN A 282 41.74 -38.96 -13.15
C ASN A 282 42.85 -38.68 -12.14
#